data_AF-A0A1H2EQD1-F1
#
_entry.id   AF-A0A1H2EQD1-F1
#
_cell.length_a   1.000
_cell.length_b   1.000
_cell.length_c   1.000
_cell.angle_alpha   90.00
_cell.angle_beta   90.00
_cell.angle_gamma   90.00
#
_symmetry.space_group_name_H-M   'P 1'
#
loop_
_entity.id
_entity.type
_entity.pdbx_description
1 polymer ?
#
loop_
_entity_poly.entity_id
_entity_poly.type
_entity_poly.pdbx_seq_one_letter_code
_entity_poly.pdbx_strand_id
1 'polypeptide(L)'
;MTPLAARLFKAAHEPVRRDLLHSQFFECTALVPLALEMRAADKNDGGYSPDAQLPAPKTFIEAVIDGNRRAFLCSEGTNDGFSIQGLVADDIDIARRIWAGGFWPGSDKFIVQESKTLPRAVQAAVMLDLQLVEKMLLLLGQPGLVDRDRQSTDKRIVRAARDAGYGEVPQWHVCRVRPGQHGVWDESETSLSRERQLHYVRKHFKPSVNKWIEGYWRGNADLGVSLKWYKA
;
A
#
# COMPACT_ATOMS: atom_id res chain seq x y z
N MET A 1 -1.40 -15.39 5.27
CA MET A 1 -1.60 -14.36 6.32
C MET A 1 -0.26 -13.88 6.84
N THR A 2 -0.10 -12.56 6.93
CA THR A 2 1.05 -11.89 7.56
C THR A 2 1.02 -12.06 9.09
N PRO A 3 2.13 -11.74 9.81
CA PRO A 3 2.17 -11.84 11.27
C PRO A 3 1.12 -10.98 11.99
N LEU A 4 0.86 -9.73 11.55
CA LEU A 4 -0.17 -8.91 12.19
C LEU A 4 -1.57 -9.41 11.84
N ALA A 5 -1.84 -9.80 10.58
CA ALA A 5 -3.13 -10.38 10.20
C ALA A 5 -3.48 -11.60 11.06
N ALA A 6 -2.49 -12.42 11.39
CA ALA A 6 -2.65 -13.57 12.27
C ALA A 6 -3.05 -13.21 13.70
N ARG A 7 -2.42 -12.17 14.26
CA ARG A 7 -2.75 -11.65 15.59
C ARG A 7 -4.14 -11.06 15.59
N LEU A 8 -4.45 -10.21 14.60
CA LEU A 8 -5.76 -9.63 14.41
C LEU A 8 -6.84 -10.71 14.25
N PHE A 9 -6.57 -11.77 13.50
CA PHE A 9 -7.50 -12.87 13.30
C PHE A 9 -7.89 -13.55 14.62
N LYS A 10 -6.92 -13.83 15.50
CA LYS A 10 -7.21 -14.41 16.83
C LYS A 10 -8.03 -13.47 17.69
N ALA A 11 -7.68 -12.19 17.65
CA ALA A 11 -8.23 -11.13 18.49
C ALA A 11 -9.59 -10.58 18.05
N ALA A 12 -9.91 -10.67 16.77
CA ALA A 12 -11.03 -9.96 16.17
C ALA A 12 -12.36 -10.68 16.38
N HIS A 13 -13.44 -9.92 16.24
CA HIS A 13 -14.81 -10.43 16.16
C HIS A 13 -15.09 -11.02 14.77
N GLU A 14 -16.17 -11.81 14.67
CA GLU A 14 -16.45 -12.65 13.51
C GLU A 14 -16.50 -11.95 12.14
N PRO A 15 -17.12 -10.75 11.99
CA PRO A 15 -17.07 -9.97 10.75
C PRO A 15 -15.65 -9.71 10.24
N VAL A 16 -14.75 -9.22 11.09
CA VAL A 16 -13.37 -8.90 10.71
C VAL A 16 -12.58 -10.17 10.41
N ARG A 17 -12.81 -11.27 11.16
CA ARG A 17 -12.20 -12.58 10.83
C ARG A 17 -12.58 -13.04 9.44
N ARG A 18 -13.87 -12.94 9.09
CA ARG A 18 -14.37 -13.28 7.76
C ARG A 18 -13.72 -12.43 6.68
N ASP A 19 -13.63 -11.12 6.88
CA ASP A 19 -12.99 -10.24 5.90
C ASP A 19 -11.50 -10.57 5.68
N LEU A 20 -10.77 -10.84 6.77
CA LEU A 20 -9.37 -11.26 6.67
C LEU A 20 -9.22 -12.55 5.87
N LEU A 21 -10.09 -13.54 6.07
CA LEU A 21 -10.01 -14.82 5.34
C LEU A 21 -10.25 -14.70 3.84
N HIS A 22 -10.97 -13.68 3.40
CA HIS A 22 -11.23 -13.41 1.99
C HIS A 22 -10.26 -12.41 1.37
N SER A 23 -9.25 -11.97 2.11
CA SER A 23 -8.29 -10.96 1.65
C SER A 23 -7.01 -11.57 1.07
N GLN A 24 -6.45 -10.92 0.06
CA GLN A 24 -5.05 -11.11 -0.32
C GLN A 24 -4.15 -10.26 0.59
N PHE A 25 -3.03 -10.82 1.04
CA PHE A 25 -2.18 -10.18 2.04
C PHE A 25 -0.87 -9.67 1.45
N PHE A 26 -0.55 -8.41 1.76
CA PHE A 26 0.70 -7.76 1.36
C PHE A 26 1.38 -7.11 2.57
N GLU A 27 2.65 -7.44 2.77
CA GLU A 27 3.53 -6.73 3.69
C GLU A 27 4.34 -5.70 2.89
N CYS A 28 3.97 -4.43 3.07
CA CYS A 28 4.43 -3.28 2.28
C CYS A 28 5.41 -2.39 3.04
N THR A 29 6.01 -2.86 4.14
CA THR A 29 6.94 -2.04 4.94
C THR A 29 8.07 -1.44 4.10
N ALA A 30 8.65 -2.22 3.18
CA ALA A 30 9.72 -1.73 2.31
C ALA A 30 9.24 -0.72 1.25
N LEU A 31 7.93 -0.59 1.04
CA LEU A 31 7.32 0.39 0.13
C LEU A 31 7.00 1.73 0.82
N VAL A 32 6.97 1.79 2.16
CA VAL A 32 6.59 2.99 2.93
C VAL A 32 7.42 4.22 2.53
N PRO A 33 8.76 4.18 2.46
CA PRO A 33 9.54 5.36 2.12
C PRO A 33 9.17 5.93 0.75
N LEU A 34 8.94 5.04 -0.22
CA LEU A 34 8.53 5.41 -1.57
C LEU A 34 7.13 6.03 -1.60
N ALA A 35 6.17 5.42 -0.91
CA ALA A 35 4.82 5.95 -0.82
C ALA A 35 4.81 7.37 -0.21
N LEU A 36 5.66 7.64 0.79
CA LEU A 36 5.83 8.97 1.38
C LEU A 36 6.49 9.97 0.40
N GLU A 37 7.50 9.55 -0.36
CA GLU A 37 8.13 10.38 -1.39
C GLU A 37 7.16 10.78 -2.51
N MET A 38 6.35 9.82 -3.00
CA MET A 38 5.29 10.10 -3.98
C MET A 38 4.30 11.11 -3.40
N ARG A 39 3.90 10.92 -2.15
CA ARG A 39 2.98 11.85 -1.49
C ARG A 39 3.54 13.26 -1.35
N ALA A 40 4.82 13.41 -1.03
CA ALA A 40 5.48 14.72 -0.96
C ALA A 40 5.64 15.39 -2.34
N ALA A 41 5.65 14.60 -3.41
CA ALA A 41 5.75 15.08 -4.79
C ALA A 41 4.39 15.50 -5.38
N ASP A 42 3.28 14.93 -4.90
CA ASP A 42 1.93 15.41 -5.21
C ASP A 42 1.85 16.91 -4.89
N LYS A 43 1.58 17.74 -5.90
CA LYS A 43 1.28 19.15 -5.67
C LYS A 43 0.01 19.22 -4.81
N ASN A 44 -0.07 20.23 -3.94
CA ASN A 44 -1.11 20.40 -2.91
C ASN A 44 -2.58 20.48 -3.40
N ASP A 45 -2.86 20.28 -4.69
CA ASP A 45 -4.16 20.53 -5.34
C ASP A 45 -4.73 19.28 -6.06
N GLY A 46 -4.85 18.17 -5.34
CA GLY A 46 -6.03 17.32 -5.52
C GLY A 46 -5.81 15.84 -5.80
N GLY A 47 -6.76 15.07 -5.25
CA GLY A 47 -7.23 13.81 -5.79
C GLY A 47 -6.51 12.57 -5.27
N TYR A 48 -7.25 11.47 -5.26
CA TYR A 48 -6.67 10.13 -5.31
C TYR A 48 -6.44 9.79 -6.78
N SER A 49 -5.32 9.15 -7.12
CA SER A 49 -5.01 8.81 -8.51
C SER A 49 -6.10 7.92 -9.14
N PRO A 50 -6.48 8.14 -10.41
CA PRO A 50 -7.37 7.23 -11.14
C PRO A 50 -6.77 5.84 -11.35
N ASP A 51 -5.45 5.71 -11.25
CA ASP A 51 -4.73 4.47 -11.47
C ASP A 51 -4.62 3.61 -10.20
N ALA A 52 -5.12 4.11 -9.06
CA ALA A 52 -5.14 3.34 -7.82
C ALA A 52 -6.09 2.14 -7.99
N GLN A 53 -5.55 0.93 -7.88
CA GLN A 53 -6.29 -0.32 -8.07
C GLN A 53 -6.00 -1.30 -6.95
N LEU A 54 -7.02 -2.06 -6.54
CA LEU A 54 -6.84 -3.16 -5.61
C LEU A 54 -6.27 -4.39 -6.35
N PRO A 55 -5.18 -5.01 -5.87
CA PRO A 55 -4.67 -6.24 -6.47
C PRO A 55 -5.65 -7.42 -6.42
N ALA A 56 -6.60 -7.37 -5.47
CA ALA A 56 -7.72 -8.30 -5.32
C ALA A 56 -8.92 -7.59 -4.66
N PRO A 57 -10.16 -8.08 -4.86
CA PRO A 57 -11.37 -7.41 -4.36
C PRO A 57 -11.36 -7.09 -2.86
N LYS A 58 -10.67 -7.92 -2.06
CA LYS A 58 -10.27 -7.62 -0.69
C LYS A 58 -8.77 -7.74 -0.57
N THR A 59 -8.14 -6.69 -0.08
CA THR A 59 -6.70 -6.58 0.06
C THR A 59 -6.36 -6.14 1.47
N PHE A 60 -5.47 -6.86 2.14
CA PHE A 60 -4.92 -6.49 3.43
C PHE A 60 -3.49 -5.99 3.25
N ILE A 61 -3.25 -4.75 3.66
CA ILE A 61 -1.94 -4.11 3.62
C ILE A 61 -1.41 -3.99 5.04
N GLU A 62 -0.19 -4.46 5.25
CA GLU A 62 0.55 -4.31 6.50
C GLU A 62 1.81 -3.49 6.27
N ALA A 63 2.08 -2.52 7.14
CA ALA A 63 3.29 -1.71 7.04
C ALA A 63 3.75 -1.23 8.42
N VAL A 64 5.05 -0.99 8.57
CA VAL A 64 5.61 -0.26 9.72
C VAL A 64 5.77 1.21 9.35
N ILE A 65 5.02 2.08 10.03
CA ILE A 65 4.97 3.53 9.82
C ILE A 65 5.31 4.20 11.14
N ASP A 66 6.36 5.03 11.15
CA ASP A 66 6.89 5.68 12.35
C ASP A 66 7.17 4.69 13.50
N GLY A 67 7.76 3.54 13.16
CA GLY A 67 8.06 2.46 14.12
C GLY A 67 6.84 1.64 14.56
N ASN A 68 5.62 2.03 14.18
CA ASN A 68 4.38 1.38 14.57
C ASN A 68 3.85 0.51 13.43
N ARG A 69 3.50 -0.75 13.73
CA ARG A 69 2.89 -1.64 12.74
C ARG A 69 1.41 -1.30 12.58
N ARG A 70 1.01 -0.90 11.38
CA ARG A 70 -0.37 -0.57 11.01
C ARG A 70 -0.88 -1.58 9.99
N ALA A 71 -2.19 -1.82 10.04
CA ALA A 71 -2.89 -2.68 9.09
C ALA A 71 -4.05 -1.91 8.46
N PHE A 72 -4.23 -2.11 7.16
CA PHE A 72 -5.30 -1.53 6.38
C PHE A 72 -6.04 -2.66 5.69
N LEU A 73 -7.32 -2.81 6.03
CA LEU A 73 -8.22 -3.71 5.31
C LEU A 73 -8.93 -2.89 4.24
N CYS A 74 -8.62 -3.19 2.98
CA CYS A 74 -9.14 -2.50 1.81
C CYS A 74 -10.12 -3.41 1.07
N SER A 75 -11.24 -2.85 0.60
CA SER A 75 -12.20 -3.56 -0.23
C SER A 75 -12.79 -2.65 -1.30
N GLU A 76 -13.21 -3.24 -2.41
CA GLU A 76 -14.07 -2.55 -3.38
C GLU A 76 -15.35 -2.08 -2.67
N GLY A 77 -15.65 -0.80 -2.83
CA GLY A 77 -16.83 -0.15 -2.28
C GLY A 77 -17.99 -0.16 -3.28
N THR A 78 -19.18 0.17 -2.78
CA THR A 78 -20.35 0.39 -3.63
C THR A 78 -20.18 1.72 -4.36
N ASN A 79 -20.16 1.72 -5.70
CA ASN A 79 -19.96 2.87 -6.60
C ASN A 79 -18.48 3.26 -6.86
N ASP A 80 -17.65 2.29 -7.25
CA ASP A 80 -16.27 2.48 -7.75
C ASP A 80 -15.28 3.15 -6.79
N GLY A 81 -15.66 3.34 -5.52
CA GLY A 81 -14.76 3.78 -4.46
C GLY A 81 -14.11 2.60 -3.75
N PHE A 82 -13.05 2.87 -2.98
CA PHE A 82 -12.47 1.89 -2.06
C PHE A 82 -12.92 2.18 -0.64
N SER A 83 -13.29 1.14 0.10
CA SER A 83 -13.48 1.19 1.55
C SER A 83 -12.19 0.75 2.23
N ILE A 84 -11.77 1.50 3.25
CA ILE A 84 -10.55 1.24 4.00
C ILE A 84 -10.87 1.27 5.49
N GLN A 85 -10.40 0.26 6.21
CA GLN A 85 -10.46 0.20 7.66
C GLN A 85 -9.04 0.17 8.23
N GLY A 86 -8.73 1.15 9.07
CA GLY A 86 -7.49 1.20 9.84
C GLY A 86 -7.59 0.30 11.06
N LEU A 87 -6.71 -0.70 11.14
CA LEU A 87 -6.66 -1.70 12.20
C LEU A 87 -5.32 -1.64 12.94
N VAL A 88 -5.37 -1.80 14.26
CA VAL A 88 -4.19 -1.99 15.10
C VAL A 88 -4.46 -3.14 16.07
N ALA A 89 -3.43 -3.95 16.32
CA ALA A 89 -3.42 -4.87 17.44
C ALA A 89 -2.73 -4.17 18.61
N ASP A 90 -3.44 -4.01 19.74
CA ASP A 90 -2.80 -3.49 20.96
C ASP A 90 -1.90 -4.57 21.61
N ASP A 91 -1.14 -4.16 22.63
CA ASP A 91 -0.22 -5.04 23.37
C ASP A 91 -0.93 -6.17 24.13
N ILE A 92 -2.27 -6.11 24.23
CA ILE A 92 -3.13 -7.10 24.88
C ILE A 92 -3.75 -8.04 23.83
N ASP A 93 -3.28 -7.99 22.59
CA ASP A 93 -3.83 -8.76 21.46
C ASP A 93 -5.33 -8.51 21.26
N ILE A 94 -5.79 -7.26 21.39
CA ILE A 94 -7.14 -6.86 20.97
C ILE A 94 -7.02 -6.12 19.63
N ALA A 95 -7.72 -6.64 18.62
CA ALA A 95 -7.87 -6.00 17.34
C ALA A 95 -8.88 -4.86 17.46
N ARG A 96 -8.44 -3.62 17.28
CA ARG A 96 -9.33 -2.46 17.27
C ARG A 96 -9.36 -1.82 15.89
N ARG A 97 -10.58 -1.59 15.39
CA ARG A 97 -10.81 -0.68 14.28
C ARG A 97 -10.68 0.75 14.82
N ILE A 98 -9.65 1.46 14.36
CA ILE A 98 -9.38 2.83 14.82
C ILE A 98 -10.19 3.83 14.00
N TRP A 99 -10.33 3.57 12.71
CA TRP A 99 -11.10 4.40 11.80
C TRP A 99 -11.62 3.56 10.64
N ALA A 100 -12.70 4.01 10.02
CA ALA A 100 -13.20 3.49 8.76
C ALA A 100 -13.42 4.67 7.81
N GLY A 101 -13.13 4.47 6.54
CA GLY A 101 -13.26 5.50 5.54
C GLY A 101 -13.15 4.92 4.14
N GLY A 102 -12.86 5.79 3.19
CA GLY A 102 -12.74 5.39 1.81
C GLY A 102 -12.46 6.57 0.90
N PHE A 103 -12.06 6.27 -0.31
CA PHE A 103 -11.80 7.27 -1.34
C PHE A 103 -12.21 6.77 -2.72
N TRP A 104 -12.34 7.70 -3.67
CA TRP A 104 -12.65 7.39 -5.07
C TRP A 104 -11.43 7.69 -5.95
N PRO A 105 -10.86 6.66 -6.62
CA PRO A 105 -9.82 6.88 -7.63
C PRO A 105 -10.25 7.92 -8.66
N GLY A 106 -9.34 8.83 -9.01
CA GLY A 106 -9.58 9.92 -9.97
C GLY A 106 -10.39 11.08 -9.41
N SER A 107 -10.60 11.15 -8.09
CA SER A 107 -11.43 12.16 -7.45
C SER A 107 -10.83 12.68 -6.15
N ASP A 108 -11.19 13.90 -5.75
CA ASP A 108 -10.94 14.46 -4.41
C ASP A 108 -11.84 13.87 -3.32
N LYS A 109 -12.84 13.06 -3.72
CA LYS A 109 -13.85 12.53 -2.80
C LYS A 109 -13.23 11.49 -1.86
N PHE A 110 -13.50 11.67 -0.58
CA PHE A 110 -13.27 10.68 0.46
C PHE A 110 -14.40 10.71 1.49
N ILE A 111 -14.53 9.62 2.22
CA ILE A 111 -15.43 9.50 3.36
C ILE A 111 -14.68 8.99 4.58
N VAL A 112 -15.16 9.36 5.75
CA VAL A 112 -14.74 8.78 7.03
C VAL A 112 -16.04 8.37 7.75
N GLN A 113 -16.24 7.07 7.96
CA GLN A 113 -17.44 6.49 8.57
C GLN A 113 -17.37 6.53 10.11
N GLU A 114 -18.20 7.41 10.71
CA GLU A 114 -18.64 7.51 12.12
C GLU A 114 -17.59 7.65 13.25
N SER A 115 -17.82 8.35 14.38
CA SER A 115 -18.99 9.09 14.90
C SER A 115 -18.52 10.09 15.99
N LYS A 116 -19.08 11.31 16.00
CA LYS A 116 -18.63 12.53 16.70
C LYS A 116 -17.39 13.16 16.09
N THR A 117 -17.34 14.49 16.10
CA THR A 117 -16.23 15.33 15.63
C THR A 117 -14.88 14.80 16.12
N LEU A 118 -14.22 13.99 15.29
CA LEU A 118 -12.86 13.54 15.55
C LEU A 118 -11.97 14.78 15.72
N PRO A 119 -11.05 14.82 16.69
CA PRO A 119 -10.10 15.90 16.81
C PRO A 119 -9.38 16.13 15.48
N ARG A 120 -9.07 17.40 15.14
CA ARG A 120 -8.40 17.75 13.87
C ARG A 120 -7.13 16.93 13.61
N ALA A 121 -6.35 16.66 14.67
CA ALA A 121 -5.16 15.83 14.59
C ALA A 121 -5.46 14.39 14.14
N VAL A 122 -6.57 13.80 14.62
CA VAL A 122 -6.99 12.46 14.22
C VAL A 122 -7.49 12.45 12.78
N GLN A 123 -8.23 13.48 12.36
CA GLN A 123 -8.65 13.62 10.96
C GLN A 123 -7.44 13.74 10.02
N ALA A 124 -6.44 14.55 10.38
CA ALA A 124 -5.20 14.66 9.62
C ALA A 124 -4.47 13.32 9.51
N ALA A 125 -4.40 12.54 10.60
CA ALA A 125 -3.80 11.21 10.58
C ALA A 125 -4.55 10.22 9.66
N VAL A 126 -5.89 10.22 9.69
CA VAL A 126 -6.72 9.39 8.80
C VAL A 126 -6.48 9.77 7.34
N MET A 127 -6.41 11.07 7.04
CA MET A 127 -6.12 11.54 5.67
C MET A 127 -4.74 11.10 5.18
N LEU A 128 -3.74 11.16 6.06
CA LEU A 128 -2.39 10.68 5.75
C LEU A 128 -2.39 9.17 5.50
N ASP A 129 -3.10 8.39 6.31
CA ASP A 129 -3.23 6.95 6.11
C ASP A 129 -3.93 6.62 4.78
N LEU A 130 -5.03 7.31 4.44
CA LEU A 130 -5.75 7.11 3.16
C LEU A 130 -4.84 7.40 1.97
N GLN A 131 -4.08 8.49 2.02
CA GLN A 131 -3.10 8.86 0.99
C GLN A 131 -1.98 7.84 0.89
N LEU A 132 -1.46 7.36 2.01
CA LEU A 132 -0.42 6.34 2.03
C LEU A 132 -0.91 5.02 1.41
N VAL A 133 -2.13 4.61 1.75
CA VAL A 133 -2.77 3.42 1.15
C VAL A 133 -2.91 3.59 -0.35
N GLU A 134 -3.38 4.75 -0.84
CA GLU A 134 -3.47 5.03 -2.27
C GLU A 134 -2.10 4.88 -2.97
N LYS A 135 -1.03 5.47 -2.43
CA LYS A 135 0.31 5.30 -3.00
C LYS A 135 0.79 3.85 -2.96
N MET A 136 0.49 3.10 -1.90
CA MET A 136 0.79 1.66 -1.86
C MET A 136 0.03 0.87 -2.93
N LEU A 137 -1.26 1.18 -3.15
CA LEU A 137 -2.06 0.53 -4.19
C LEU A 137 -1.51 0.83 -5.59
N LEU A 138 -1.09 2.07 -5.84
CA LEU A 138 -0.40 2.43 -7.08
C LEU A 138 0.86 1.59 -7.27
N LEU A 139 1.75 1.54 -6.27
CA LEU A 139 2.98 0.77 -6.36
C LEU A 139 2.72 -0.72 -6.61
N LEU A 140 1.75 -1.30 -5.90
CA LEU A 140 1.36 -2.69 -6.10
C LEU A 140 0.79 -2.92 -7.50
N GLY A 141 0.01 -1.98 -8.03
CA GLY A 141 -0.59 -2.06 -9.37
C GLY A 141 0.42 -1.96 -10.52
N GLN A 142 1.63 -1.45 -10.29
CA GLN A 142 2.63 -1.26 -11.34
C GLN A 142 3.41 -2.56 -11.64
N PRO A 143 3.25 -3.16 -12.84
CA PRO A 143 3.97 -4.37 -13.20
C PRO A 143 5.48 -4.13 -13.25
N GLY A 144 6.25 -5.05 -12.65
CA GLY A 144 7.71 -5.02 -12.68
C GLY A 144 8.36 -3.99 -11.75
N LEU A 145 7.60 -3.11 -11.09
CA LEU A 145 8.10 -2.16 -10.08
C LEU A 145 8.29 -2.81 -8.71
N VAL A 146 7.35 -3.69 -8.33
CA VAL A 146 7.34 -4.36 -7.03
C VAL A 146 7.57 -5.86 -7.22
N ASP A 147 8.63 -6.38 -6.58
CA ASP A 147 8.80 -7.81 -6.38
C ASP A 147 7.84 -8.28 -5.27
N ARG A 148 7.13 -9.38 -5.55
CA ARG A 148 6.16 -10.00 -4.65
C ARG A 148 6.64 -11.38 -4.22
N ASP A 149 7.40 -11.44 -3.13
CA ASP A 149 7.93 -12.70 -2.61
C ASP A 149 6.85 -13.44 -1.83
N ARG A 150 6.31 -14.53 -2.41
CA ARG A 150 5.31 -15.40 -1.75
C ARG A 150 5.91 -16.03 -0.49
N GLN A 151 5.18 -15.89 0.61
CA GLN A 151 5.56 -16.43 1.90
C GLN A 151 4.54 -17.46 2.39
N SER A 152 5.02 -18.45 3.15
CA SER A 152 4.16 -19.38 3.86
C SER A 152 3.58 -18.71 5.12
N THR A 153 2.31 -18.95 5.38
CA THR A 153 1.69 -18.63 6.67
C THR A 153 2.19 -19.59 7.74
N ASP A 154 2.41 -19.13 8.98
CA ASP A 154 2.76 -20.00 10.10
C ASP A 154 1.69 -21.11 10.28
N LYS A 155 2.16 -22.37 10.37
CA LYS A 155 1.34 -23.57 10.51
C LYS A 155 0.37 -23.51 11.69
N ARG A 156 0.74 -22.81 12.77
CA ARG A 156 -0.13 -22.62 13.94
C ARG A 156 -1.37 -21.80 13.61
N ILE A 157 -1.23 -20.80 12.74
CA ILE A 157 -2.34 -19.98 12.24
C ILE A 157 -3.18 -20.81 11.29
N VAL A 158 -2.55 -21.56 10.39
CA VAL A 158 -3.26 -22.46 9.47
C VAL A 158 -4.11 -23.46 10.24
N ARG A 159 -3.58 -24.05 11.32
CA ARG A 159 -4.32 -24.93 12.21
C ARG A 159 -5.46 -24.18 12.91
N ALA A 160 -5.21 -23.02 13.50
CA ALA A 160 -6.26 -22.25 14.19
C ALA A 160 -7.40 -21.83 13.25
N ALA A 161 -7.09 -21.42 12.01
CA ALA A 161 -8.09 -21.10 11.01
C ALA A 161 -8.91 -22.35 10.63
N ARG A 162 -8.24 -23.49 10.40
CA ARG A 162 -8.92 -24.75 10.10
C ARG A 162 -9.81 -25.22 11.25
N ASP A 163 -9.32 -25.17 12.48
CA ASP A 163 -10.05 -25.63 13.68
C ASP A 163 -11.27 -24.73 13.97
N ALA A 164 -11.24 -23.47 13.53
CA ALA A 164 -12.39 -22.57 13.53
C ALA A 164 -13.34 -22.77 12.32
N GLY A 165 -13.13 -23.82 11.52
CA GLY A 165 -14.00 -24.19 10.40
C GLY A 165 -13.72 -23.43 9.10
N TYR A 166 -12.62 -22.70 9.02
CA TYR A 166 -12.25 -21.97 7.81
C TYR A 166 -11.37 -22.83 6.89
N GLY A 167 -11.51 -22.63 5.57
CA GLY A 167 -10.80 -23.40 4.55
C GLY A 167 -9.30 -23.09 4.45
N GLU A 168 -8.74 -23.19 3.24
CA GLU A 168 -7.32 -22.91 3.02
C GLU A 168 -6.98 -21.43 3.30
N VAL A 169 -5.94 -21.19 4.10
CA VAL A 169 -5.56 -19.82 4.49
C VAL A 169 -4.88 -19.12 3.30
N PRO A 170 -5.28 -17.87 2.96
CA PRO A 170 -4.72 -17.18 1.83
C PRO A 170 -3.22 -16.94 1.98
N GLN A 171 -2.58 -16.91 0.84
CA GLN A 171 -1.16 -16.64 0.71
C GLN A 171 -0.85 -15.19 1.02
N TRP A 172 0.40 -14.90 1.36
CA TRP A 172 0.83 -13.53 1.57
C TRP A 172 2.16 -13.24 0.87
N HIS A 173 2.37 -11.98 0.54
CA HIS A 173 3.53 -11.52 -0.20
C HIS A 173 4.29 -10.46 0.60
N VAL A 174 5.62 -10.62 0.71
CA VAL A 174 6.51 -9.52 1.10
C VAL A 174 6.75 -8.70 -0.17
N CYS A 175 6.49 -7.39 -0.09
CA CYS A 175 6.62 -6.49 -1.22
C CYS A 175 7.91 -5.69 -1.10
N ARG A 176 8.71 -5.67 -2.17
CA ARG A 176 9.94 -4.88 -2.25
C ARG A 176 10.00 -4.13 -3.56
N VAL A 177 10.56 -2.93 -3.53
CA VAL A 177 10.88 -2.21 -4.76
C VAL A 177 11.94 -3.01 -5.50
N ARG A 178 11.62 -3.46 -6.71
CA ARG A 178 12.60 -4.09 -7.58
C ARG A 178 13.62 -3.02 -7.98
N PRO A 179 14.93 -3.28 -7.94
CA PRO A 179 15.91 -2.35 -8.48
C PRO A 179 16.02 -2.50 -10.01
N GLY A 180 15.89 -1.43 -10.80
CA GLY A 180 16.16 -1.47 -12.24
C GLY A 180 15.31 -0.52 -13.10
N GLN A 181 15.35 -0.69 -14.42
CA GLN A 181 14.39 -0.08 -15.34
C GLN A 181 13.11 -0.92 -15.31
N HIS A 182 11.99 -0.31 -14.91
CA HIS A 182 10.68 -0.97 -14.83
C HIS A 182 9.93 -0.74 -16.14
N GLY A 183 9.47 -1.82 -16.76
CA GLY A 183 8.64 -1.82 -17.97
C GLY A 183 8.50 -3.18 -18.64
N VAL A 184 7.45 -3.35 -19.45
CA VAL A 184 7.36 -4.47 -20.40
C VAL A 184 8.39 -4.19 -21.49
N TRP A 185 9.46 -4.98 -21.51
CA TRP A 185 10.36 -5.03 -22.66
C TRP A 185 9.61 -5.80 -23.74
N ASP A 186 8.85 -5.09 -24.56
CA ASP A 186 8.37 -5.64 -25.81
C ASP A 186 9.35 -5.20 -26.91
N GLU A 187 10.03 -6.15 -27.53
CA GLU A 187 10.98 -5.88 -28.62
C GLU A 187 10.27 -5.42 -29.90
N SER A 188 8.94 -5.53 -29.94
CA SER A 188 8.12 -5.17 -31.08
C SER A 188 7.02 -4.18 -30.70
N GLU A 189 7.31 -2.89 -30.50
CA GLU A 189 6.30 -1.85 -30.81
C GLU A 189 6.88 -0.44 -30.88
N THR A 190 7.13 0.00 -32.11
CA THR A 190 7.20 1.39 -32.51
C THR A 190 5.79 2.01 -32.57
N SER A 191 5.14 2.28 -31.44
CA SER A 191 4.10 3.34 -31.37
C SER A 191 3.46 3.51 -29.99
N LEU A 192 3.71 4.66 -29.37
CA LEU A 192 2.70 5.50 -28.70
C LEU A 192 1.80 4.85 -27.61
N SER A 193 2.40 4.32 -26.54
CA SER A 193 1.94 4.65 -25.18
C SER A 193 3.15 4.95 -24.30
N ARG A 194 3.64 6.19 -24.41
CA ARG A 194 4.65 6.75 -23.48
C ARG A 194 4.02 7.08 -22.13
N GLU A 195 3.18 6.21 -21.57
CA GLU A 195 2.82 6.25 -20.16
C GLU A 195 4.08 5.87 -19.38
N ARG A 196 4.84 6.90 -18.99
CA ARG A 196 6.20 6.76 -18.49
C ARG A 196 6.20 6.02 -17.16
N GLN A 197 6.64 4.78 -17.16
CA GLN A 197 6.82 3.94 -15.97
C GLN A 197 7.66 4.66 -14.89
N LEU A 198 7.37 4.38 -13.62
CA LEU A 198 8.17 4.87 -12.49
C LEU A 198 9.51 4.14 -12.47
N HIS A 199 10.62 4.87 -12.59
CA HIS A 199 11.98 4.33 -12.49
C HIS A 199 12.61 4.69 -11.14
N TYR A 200 13.03 3.68 -10.37
CA TYR A 200 13.85 3.89 -9.18
C TYR A 200 15.34 3.78 -9.52
N VAL A 201 16.10 4.83 -9.27
CA VAL A 201 17.57 4.74 -9.26
C VAL A 201 18.00 4.65 -7.79
N ARG A 202 18.81 3.64 -7.43
CA ARG A 202 19.38 3.52 -6.07
C ARG A 202 20.67 4.34 -5.95
N LYS A 203 20.96 4.80 -4.73
CA LYS A 203 22.17 5.57 -4.40
C LYS A 203 23.43 4.80 -4.83
N HIS A 204 24.19 5.35 -5.78
CA HIS A 204 25.45 4.77 -6.25
C HIS A 204 26.50 5.86 -6.41
N PHE A 205 27.76 5.52 -6.14
CA PHE A 205 28.89 6.40 -6.38
C PHE A 205 29.22 6.37 -7.87
N LYS A 206 29.27 7.53 -8.53
CA LYS A 206 29.66 7.64 -9.94
C LYS A 206 31.11 8.17 -10.03
N PRO A 207 32.11 7.31 -10.30
CA PRO A 207 33.52 7.69 -10.26
C PRO A 207 33.88 8.79 -11.27
N SER A 208 33.25 8.79 -12.44
CA SER A 208 33.53 9.76 -13.50
C SER A 208 33.18 11.21 -13.15
N VAL A 209 32.36 11.42 -12.12
CA VAL A 209 32.00 12.75 -11.61
C VAL A 209 32.30 12.89 -10.11
N ASN A 210 32.98 11.90 -9.52
CA ASN A 210 33.34 11.84 -8.11
C ASN A 210 32.20 12.22 -7.14
N LYS A 211 30.97 11.77 -7.41
CA LYS A 211 29.78 12.16 -6.65
C LYS A 211 28.92 10.95 -6.32
N TRP A 212 28.35 10.95 -5.12
CA TRP A 212 27.24 10.08 -4.77
C TRP A 212 25.98 10.57 -5.48
N ILE A 213 25.48 9.76 -6.40
CA ILE A 213 24.15 9.96 -6.96
C ILE A 213 23.19 9.35 -5.97
N GLU A 214 22.38 10.17 -5.32
CA GLU A 214 21.34 9.71 -4.40
C GLU A 214 20.13 9.21 -5.19
N GLY A 215 19.39 8.27 -4.60
CA GLY A 215 18.30 7.65 -5.32
C GLY A 215 17.22 8.64 -5.67
N TYR A 216 16.82 8.68 -6.93
CA TYR A 216 15.76 9.56 -7.40
C TYR A 216 14.85 8.82 -8.36
N TRP A 217 13.62 9.29 -8.44
CA TRP A 217 12.61 8.79 -9.35
C TRP A 217 12.65 9.55 -10.67
N ARG A 218 12.44 8.83 -11.78
CA ARG A 218 12.09 9.44 -13.07
C ARG A 218 10.84 8.75 -13.59
N GLY A 219 9.85 9.52 -14.04
CA GLY A 219 8.67 8.98 -14.72
C GLY A 219 7.35 9.23 -13.97
N ASN A 220 6.27 9.07 -14.74
CA ASN A 220 4.87 9.44 -14.55
C ASN A 220 4.55 10.88 -14.06
N ALA A 221 4.13 11.75 -14.99
CA ALA A 221 3.66 13.11 -14.69
C ALA A 221 2.30 13.12 -13.98
N ASP A 222 1.46 12.10 -14.23
CA ASP A 222 0.12 11.94 -13.64
C ASP A 222 0.20 11.45 -12.18
N LEU A 223 1.35 10.89 -11.77
CA LEU A 223 1.67 10.62 -10.36
C LEU A 223 2.42 11.77 -9.67
N GLY A 224 2.51 12.95 -10.30
CA GLY A 224 3.16 14.15 -9.71
C GLY A 224 4.68 14.07 -9.55
N VAL A 225 5.33 12.96 -9.94
CA VAL A 225 6.76 12.73 -9.76
C VAL A 225 7.56 13.44 -10.87
N SER A 226 7.74 14.75 -10.71
CA SER A 226 8.65 15.54 -11.55
C SER A 226 10.06 15.63 -10.96
N LEU A 227 11.07 15.41 -11.80
CA LEU A 227 12.49 15.60 -11.51
C LEU A 227 12.77 16.92 -10.78
N LYS A 228 13.32 16.87 -9.56
CA LYS A 228 14.07 18.00 -8.98
C LYS A 228 15.56 17.69 -9.00
N TRP A 229 16.31 18.56 -9.67
CA TRP A 229 17.76 18.61 -9.56
C TRP A 229 18.11 19.39 -8.30
N TYR A 230 18.85 18.78 -7.36
CA TYR A 230 19.55 19.54 -6.33
C TYR A 230 20.95 19.89 -6.85
N LYS A 231 21.21 21.20 -7.00
CA LYS A 231 22.57 21.70 -7.16
C LYS A 231 23.38 21.33 -5.92
N ALA A 232 24.65 21.02 -6.15
CA ALA A 232 25.64 20.63 -5.15
C ALA A 232 25.81 21.70 -4.07
#